data_AF-A0AAJ0XJF9-F1
#
_entry.id   AF-A0AAJ0XJF9-F1
#
_cell.length_a   1.000
_cell.length_b   1.000
_cell.length_c   1.000
_cell.angle_alpha   90.00
_cell.angle_beta   90.00
_cell.angle_gamma   90.00
#
_symmetry.space_group_name_H-M   'P 1'
#
loop_
_entity.id
_entity.type
_entity.pdbx_description
1 polymer ?
#
loop_
_entity_poly.entity_id
_entity_poly.type
_entity_poly.pdbx_seq_one_letter_code
_entity_poly.pdbx_strand_id
1 'polypeptide(L)' 'MRPKIIYTNHARQRMAERNITEDEIEQVLVWPDYMISSGDRNSMAAKKIGGRDIRIVYKAQRERIIVITAY' A
#
# COMPACT_ATOMS: atom_id res chain seq x y z
N MET A 1 12.72 -11.52 -8.18
CA MET A 1 12.01 -11.88 -6.94
C MET A 1 10.98 -10.79 -6.67
N ARG A 2 9.70 -11.11 -6.42
CA ARG A 2 8.71 -10.10 -5.97
C ARG A 2 8.95 -9.85 -4.47
N PRO A 3 8.96 -8.59 -4.00
CA PRO A 3 9.14 -8.31 -2.58
C PRO A 3 7.95 -8.85 -1.78
N LYS A 4 8.22 -9.41 -0.60
CA LYS A 4 7.16 -9.90 0.29
C LYS A 4 6.37 -8.73 0.88
N ILE A 5 5.05 -8.72 0.72
CA ILE A 5 4.19 -7.71 1.35
C ILE A 5 3.87 -8.16 2.78
N ILE A 6 4.04 -7.24 3.74
CA ILE A 6 3.75 -7.44 5.16
C ILE A 6 2.79 -6.35 5.61
N TYR A 7 1.68 -6.74 6.22
CA TYR A 7 0.67 -5.82 6.73
C TYR A 7 0.83 -5.66 8.23
N THR A 8 0.89 -4.41 8.69
CA THR A 8 0.76 -4.14 10.13
C THR A 8 -0.68 -4.38 10.60
N ASN A 9 -0.90 -4.54 11.91
CA ASN A 9 -2.24 -4.63 12.49
C ASN A 9 -3.10 -3.40 12.13
N HIS A 10 -2.48 -2.22 12.13
CA HIS A 10 -3.15 -0.98 11.74
C HIS A 10 -3.61 -1.03 10.27
N ALA A 11 -2.74 -1.46 9.35
CA ALA A 11 -3.13 -1.64 7.96
C ALA A 11 -4.28 -2.64 7.80
N ARG A 12 -4.21 -3.79 8.47
CA ARG A 12 -5.27 -4.83 8.44
C ARG A 12 -6.61 -4.28 8.90
N GLN A 13 -6.63 -3.54 10.01
CA GLN A 13 -7.85 -2.90 10.51
C GLN A 13 -8.43 -1.93 9.48
N ARG A 14 -7.59 -1.05 8.92
CA ARG A 14 -8.02 -0.05 7.94
C ARG A 14 -8.53 -0.66 6.64
N MET A 15 -7.89 -1.72 6.17
CA MET A 15 -8.34 -2.51 5.03
C MET A 15 -9.75 -3.07 5.26
N ALA A 16 -10.01 -3.63 6.45
CA ALA A 16 -11.33 -4.14 6.80
C ALA A 16 -12.38 -3.01 6.86
N GLU A 17 -12.08 -1.89 7.51
CA GLU A 17 -12.98 -0.73 7.60
C GLU A 17 -13.35 -0.11 6.23
N ARG A 18 -12.45 -0.23 5.25
CA ARG A 18 -12.59 0.38 3.91
C ARG A 18 -12.91 -0.61 2.81
N ASN A 19 -13.05 -1.90 3.16
CA ASN A 19 -13.21 -2.99 2.20
C ASN A 19 -12.15 -2.95 1.09
N ILE A 20 -10.88 -2.84 1.49
CA ILE A 20 -9.70 -2.84 0.60
C ILE A 20 -9.09 -4.24 0.62
N THR A 21 -8.97 -4.88 -0.54
CA THR A 21 -8.42 -6.24 -0.66
C THR A 21 -6.90 -6.23 -0.80
N GLU A 22 -6.25 -7.37 -0.58
CA GLU A 22 -4.81 -7.52 -0.84
C GLU A 22 -4.46 -7.29 -2.32
N ASP A 23 -5.34 -7.71 -3.25
CA ASP A 23 -5.17 -7.48 -4.68
C ASP A 23 -5.20 -5.98 -5.04
N GLU A 24 -6.05 -5.19 -4.37
CA GLU A 24 -6.07 -3.74 -4.55
C GLU A 24 -4.80 -3.09 -4.00
N ILE A 25 -4.26 -3.60 -2.89
CA ILE A 25 -2.97 -3.17 -2.36
C ILE A 25 -1.86 -3.46 -3.38
N GLU A 26 -1.81 -4.68 -3.94
CA GLU A 26 -0.81 -5.05 -4.94
C GLU A 26 -0.93 -4.17 -6.17
N GLN A 27 -2.15 -3.90 -6.66
CA GLN A 27 -2.37 -2.99 -7.78
C GLN A 27 -1.86 -1.57 -7.50
N VAL A 28 -2.13 -1.01 -6.31
CA VAL A 28 -1.64 0.33 -5.94
C VAL A 28 -0.12 0.35 -5.82
N LEU A 29 0.51 -0.70 -5.30
CA LEU A 29 1.95 -0.77 -5.12
C LEU A 29 2.71 -1.02 -6.44
N VAL A 30 2.15 -1.82 -7.35
CA VAL A 30 2.78 -2.20 -8.62
C VAL A 30 2.55 -1.16 -9.71
N TRP A 31 1.33 -0.63 -9.80
CA TRP A 31 0.93 0.30 -10.85
C TRP A 31 0.16 1.51 -10.28
N PRO A 32 0.78 2.35 -9.44
CA PRO A 32 0.12 3.52 -8.88
C PRO A 32 -0.16 4.57 -9.95
N ASP A 33 -1.25 5.31 -9.76
CA ASP A 33 -1.49 6.54 -10.53
C ASP A 33 -0.63 7.68 -9.99
N TYR A 34 -0.27 7.62 -8.70
CA TYR A 34 0.56 8.61 -8.03
C TYR A 34 1.46 7.95 -6.96
N MET A 35 2.73 8.37 -6.89
CA MET A 35 3.67 7.88 -5.89
C MET A 35 4.53 9.01 -5.32
N ILE A 36 4.69 9.01 -4.00
CA ILE A 36 5.71 9.77 -3.27
C ILE A 36 6.69 8.77 -2.67
N SER A 37 7.92 8.75 -3.18
CA SER A 37 9.01 7.95 -2.61
C SER A 37 9.82 8.83 -1.66
N SER A 38 10.02 8.37 -0.42
CA SER A 38 10.73 9.13 0.61
C SER A 38 12.01 8.42 1.10
N GLY A 39 12.64 7.61 0.26
CA GLY A 39 13.88 6.89 0.60
C GLY A 39 13.74 6.08 1.89
N ASP A 40 14.48 6.47 2.94
CA ASP A 40 14.46 5.81 4.26
C ASP A 40 13.18 6.05 5.08
N ARG A 41 12.34 7.00 4.66
CA ARG A 41 11.07 7.35 5.29
C ARG A 41 9.90 6.63 4.64
N ASN A 42 8.71 6.82 5.20
CA ASN A 42 7.49 6.25 4.65
C ASN A 42 7.22 6.81 3.25
N SER A 43 6.97 5.91 2.31
CA SER A 43 6.52 6.21 0.96
C SER A 43 5.00 6.09 0.90
N MET A 44 4.39 6.75 -0.08
CA MET A 44 2.95 6.69 -0.33
C MET A 44 2.71 6.37 -1.80
N ALA A 45 1.81 5.43 -2.06
CA ALA A 45 1.30 5.15 -3.40
C ALA A 45 -0.22 5.34 -3.38
N ALA A 46 -0.79 5.82 -4.48
CA ALA A 46 -2.22 6.02 -4.61
C ALA A 46 -2.71 5.56 -5.99
N LYS A 47 -3.93 5.03 -6.02
CA LYS A 47 -4.60 4.60 -7.24
C LYS A 47 -6.11 4.79 -7.14
N LYS A 48 -6.75 5.19 -8.23
CA LYS A 48 -8.21 5.17 -8.35
C LYS A 48 -8.67 3.78 -8.83
N ILE A 49 -9.44 3.07 -8.01
CA ILE A 49 -9.99 1.74 -8.33
C ILE A 49 -11.50 1.75 -8.09
N GLY A 50 -12.29 1.47 -9.13
CA GLY A 50 -13.76 1.44 -9.03
C GLY A 50 -14.37 2.75 -8.52
N GLY A 51 -13.77 3.90 -8.88
CA GLY A 51 -14.19 5.22 -8.40
C GLY A 51 -13.66 5.61 -7.00
N ARG A 52 -13.07 4.68 -6.25
CA ARG A 52 -12.45 4.92 -4.94
C ARG A 52 -11.00 5.37 -5.11
N ASP A 53 -10.57 6.35 -4.34
CA ASP A 53 -9.15 6.72 -4.25
C ASP A 53 -8.51 5.96 -3.10
N ILE A 54 -7.72 4.93 -3.44
CA ILE A 54 -7.02 4.09 -2.47
C ILE A 54 -5.60 4.60 -2.29
N ARG A 55 -5.21 4.92 -1.05
CA ARG A 55 -3.89 5.43 -0.68
C ARG A 55 -3.20 4.50 0.31
N ILE A 56 -1.99 4.10 -0.03
CA ILE A 56 -1.18 3.14 0.73
C ILE A 56 0.08 3.82 1.22
N VAL A 57 0.25 3.88 2.54
CA VAL A 57 1.52 4.29 3.15
C VAL A 57 2.32 3.04 3.47
N TYR A 58 3.54 2.97 2.96
CA TYR A 58 4.38 1.80 3.08
C TYR A 58 5.85 2.17 3.29
N LYS A 59 6.63 1.19 3.77
CA LYS A 59 8.08 1.27 3.81
C LYS A 59 8.67 0.17 2.91
N ALA A 60 9.41 0.58 1.89
CA ALA A 60 10.17 -0.34 1.06
C ALA A 60 11.47 -0.74 1.79
N GLN A 61 11.76 -2.02 1.80
CA GLN A 61 13.04 -2.59 2.25
C GLN A 61 13.50 -3.60 1.18
N ARG A 62 14.79 -3.96 1.19
CA ARG A 62 15.44 -4.76 0.12
C ARG A 62 14.61 -5.94 -0.41
N GLU A 63 13.92 -6.66 0.46
CA GLU A 63 13.16 -7.87 0.09
C GLU A 63 11.68 -7.82 0.50
N ARG A 64 11.22 -6.71 1.07
CA ARG A 64 9.86 -6.62 1.64
C ARG A 64 9.28 -5.22 1.58
N ILE A 65 7.97 -5.17 1.44
CA ILE A 65 7.17 -3.96 1.54
C ILE A 65 6.33 -4.06 2.81
N ILE A 66 6.52 -3.13 3.74
CA ILE A 66 5.73 -3.07 4.97
C ILE A 66 4.61 -2.05 4.77
N VAL A 67 3.38 -2.52 4.66
CA VAL A 67 2.18 -1.68 4.56
C VAL A 67 1.80 -1.21 5.96
N ILE A 68 1.89 0.10 6.15
CA ILE A 68 1.66 0.77 7.44
C ILE A 68 0.18 1.15 7.56
N THR A 69 -0.41 1.74 6.52
CA THR A 69 -1.84 2.08 6.50
C THR A 69 -2.40 2.04 5.07
N ALA A 70 -3.72 1.85 4.95
CA ALA A 70 -4.46 1.83 3.68
C ALA A 70 -5.80 2.57 3.86
N TYR A 71 -6.14 3.55 3.03
CA TYR A 71 -7.41 4.28 3.17
C TYR A 71 -7.94 4.90 1.89
#